data_AF-A0A1B2I3U2-F1
#
_entry.id   AF-A0A1B2I3U2-F1
#
_cell.length_a   1.000
_cell.length_b   1.000
_cell.length_c   1.000
_cell.angle_alpha   90.00
_cell.angle_beta   90.00
_cell.angle_gamma   90.00
#
_symmetry.space_group_name_H-M   'P 1'
#
loop_
_entity.id
_entity.type
_entity.pdbx_description
1 polymer ?
#
loop_
_entity_poly.entity_id
_entity_poly.type
_entity_poly.pdbx_seq_one_letter_code
_entity_poly.pdbx_strand_id
1 'polypeptide(L)'
;MKKLAVTTALILVIITASASMGFLYGNLITYPSFSMEQRRPRKPFSDDEFSLSNYQREAEEYVRRGKEYIENCDQDILSIQRERDDALDEINSFIREYNNFAKYGY
;
A
#
# COMPACT_ATOMS: atom_id res chain seq x y z
N MET A 1 17.21 -38.21 3.87
CA MET A 1 17.15 -37.10 4.86
C MET A 1 17.65 -35.77 4.29
N LYS A 2 18.89 -35.65 3.80
CA LYS A 2 19.43 -34.37 3.26
C LYS A 2 18.60 -33.78 2.10
N LYS A 3 18.15 -34.61 1.15
CA LYS A 3 17.32 -34.16 0.02
C LYS A 3 15.98 -33.59 0.46
N LEU A 4 15.33 -34.23 1.45
CA LEU A 4 14.04 -33.81 2.02
C LEU A 4 14.19 -32.46 2.74
N ALA A 5 15.23 -32.30 3.57
CA ALA A 5 15.52 -31.05 4.27
C ALA A 5 15.78 -29.88 3.30
N VAL A 6 16.49 -30.13 2.19
CA VAL A 6 16.72 -29.10 1.15
C VAL A 6 15.43 -28.73 0.43
N THR A 7 14.54 -29.70 0.16
CA THR A 7 13.24 -29.39 -0.48
C THR A 7 12.34 -28.59 0.45
N THR A 8 12.27 -28.95 1.73
CA THR A 8 11.47 -28.21 2.72
C THR A 8 12.01 -26.79 2.92
N ALA A 9 13.32 -26.59 2.94
CA ALA A 9 13.93 -25.27 3.03
C ALA A 9 13.61 -24.39 1.80
N LEU A 10 13.65 -24.96 0.60
CA LEU A 10 13.30 -24.26 -0.65
C LEU A 10 11.83 -23.84 -0.68
N ILE A 11 10.92 -24.73 -0.26
CA ILE A 11 9.49 -24.41 -0.16
C ILE A 11 9.27 -23.27 0.85
N LEU A 12 9.97 -23.29 1.99
CA LEU A 12 9.86 -22.23 3.00
C LEU A 12 10.32 -20.86 2.44
N VAL A 13 11.43 -20.83 1.70
CA VAL A 13 11.96 -19.60 1.09
C VAL A 13 10.98 -19.02 0.06
N ILE A 14 10.39 -19.88 -0.78
CA ILE A 14 9.40 -19.45 -1.79
C ILE A 14 8.16 -18.86 -1.09
N ILE A 15 7.64 -19.50 -0.04
CA ILE A 15 6.47 -19.00 0.70
C ILE A 15 6.76 -17.65 1.37
N THR A 16 7.95 -17.46 1.96
CA THR A 16 8.33 -16.17 2.57
C THR A 16 8.52 -15.05 1.55
N ALA A 17 9.05 -15.36 0.35
CA ALA A 17 9.23 -14.37 -0.71
C ALA A 17 7.88 -13.89 -1.28
N SER A 18 6.89 -14.78 -1.40
CA SER A 18 5.53 -14.44 -1.84
C SER A 18 4.82 -13.51 -0.85
N ALA A 19 4.99 -13.76 0.46
CA ALA A 19 4.34 -12.97 1.50
C ALA A 19 4.90 -11.53 1.57
N SER A 20 6.17 -11.30 1.24
CA SER A 20 6.77 -9.97 1.25
C SER A 20 6.41 -9.12 0.03
N MET A 21 6.06 -9.75 -1.10
CA MET A 21 5.71 -9.00 -2.32
C MET A 21 4.42 -8.19 -2.14
N GLY A 22 3.48 -8.63 -1.31
CA GLY A 22 2.25 -7.86 -1.03
C GLY A 22 2.45 -6.56 -0.25
N PHE A 23 3.60 -6.39 0.43
CA PHE A 23 3.90 -5.20 1.27
C PHE A 23 4.66 -4.10 0.54
N LEU A 24 5.07 -4.31 -0.72
CA LEU A 24 6.09 -3.46 -1.38
C LEU A 24 5.57 -2.60 -2.55
N TYR A 25 4.29 -2.72 -2.92
CA TYR A 25 3.74 -2.04 -4.10
C TYR A 25 2.93 -0.77 -3.81
N GLY A 26 2.80 -0.37 -2.55
CA GLY A 26 2.14 0.89 -2.17
C GLY A 26 3.13 2.02 -1.93
N ASN A 27 2.71 3.26 -2.20
CA ASN A 27 3.37 4.49 -1.75
C ASN A 27 3.43 4.54 -0.21
N LEU A 28 2.53 3.81 0.46
CA LEU A 28 2.57 3.54 1.89
C LEU A 28 2.78 2.03 2.15
N ILE A 29 3.80 1.69 2.96
CA ILE A 29 4.06 0.29 3.40
C ILE A 29 2.89 -0.23 4.24
N THR A 30 2.28 0.65 5.04
CA THR A 30 1.08 0.39 5.85
C THR A 30 0.24 1.67 5.94
N TYR A 31 -1.02 1.57 6.38
CA TYR A 31 -1.90 2.73 6.57
C TYR A 31 -2.12 3.02 8.06
N PRO A 32 -1.09 3.46 8.81
CA PRO A 32 -1.28 3.85 10.20
C PRO A 32 -2.19 5.07 10.25
N SER A 33 -2.92 5.25 11.36
CA SER A 33 -3.72 6.46 11.53
C SER A 33 -2.81 7.69 11.42
N PHE A 34 -3.19 8.67 10.60
CA PHE A 34 -2.44 9.93 10.46
C PHE A 34 -2.12 10.57 11.82
N SER A 35 -3.04 10.45 12.78
CA SER A 35 -2.87 10.97 14.13
C SER A 35 -1.83 10.24 14.99
N MET A 36 -1.46 9.00 14.63
CA MET A 36 -0.39 8.24 15.27
C MET A 36 0.99 8.65 14.77
N GLU A 37 1.11 9.01 13.49
CA GLU A 37 2.38 9.46 12.91
C GLU A 37 2.62 10.96 13.08
N GLN A 38 1.57 11.76 12.93
CA GLN A 38 1.63 13.21 12.98
C GLN A 38 0.85 13.71 14.19
N ARG A 39 1.60 14.19 15.18
CA ARG A 39 1.02 14.84 16.35
C ARG A 39 0.56 16.24 15.95
N ARG A 40 -0.73 16.54 16.17
CA ARG A 40 -1.27 17.88 15.97
C ARG A 40 -0.50 18.89 16.85
N PRO A 41 0.03 19.99 16.27
CA PRO A 41 0.70 21.01 17.05
C PRO A 41 -0.28 21.69 18.00
N ARG A 42 0.22 22.03 19.19
CA ARG A 42 -0.59 22.64 20.24
C ARG A 42 -0.33 24.14 20.25
N LYS A 43 -1.40 24.90 20.41
CA LYS A 43 -1.30 26.35 20.58
C LYS A 43 -0.34 26.64 21.75
N PRO A 44 0.64 27.55 21.58
CA PRO A 44 1.52 27.95 22.66
C PRO A 44 0.74 28.68 23.75
N PHE A 45 1.24 28.61 24.98
CA PHE A 45 0.67 29.33 26.13
C PHE A 45 1.09 30.80 26.18
N SER A 46 2.18 31.14 25.49
CA SER A 46 2.77 32.47 25.43
C SER A 46 2.59 33.06 24.04
N ASP A 47 2.43 34.38 23.98
CA ASP A 47 2.29 35.15 22.75
C ASP A 47 3.64 35.77 22.31
N ASP A 48 4.76 35.29 22.85
CA ASP A 48 6.07 35.73 22.40
C ASP A 48 6.33 35.30 20.94
N GLU A 49 7.07 36.14 20.22
CA GLU A 49 7.31 35.99 18.78
C GLU A 49 7.92 34.62 18.42
N PHE A 50 8.80 34.09 19.27
CA PHE A 50 9.43 32.79 19.05
C PHE A 50 8.41 31.65 19.17
N SER A 51 7.58 31.65 20.22
CA SER A 51 6.52 30.66 20.41
C SER A 51 5.50 30.67 19.27
N LEU A 52 5.09 31.85 18.81
CA LEU A 52 4.14 32.00 17.71
C LEU A 52 4.73 31.55 16.38
N SER A 53 5.96 31.96 16.07
CA SER A 53 6.66 31.58 14.84
C SER A 53 6.90 30.06 14.76
N ASN A 54 7.29 29.44 15.88
CA ASN A 54 7.44 27.99 15.93
C ASN A 54 6.11 27.26 15.73
N TYR A 55 5.04 27.71 16.40
CA TYR A 55 3.71 27.13 16.22
C TYR A 55 3.22 27.23 14.78
N GLN A 56 3.43 28.38 14.13
CA GLN A 56 3.09 28.56 12.72
C GLN A 56 3.83 27.56 11.84
N ARG A 57 5.14 27.42 12.00
CA ARG A 57 5.95 26.45 11.25
C ARG A 57 5.46 25.02 11.46
N GLU A 58 5.19 24.63 12.70
CA GLU A 58 4.68 23.29 13.00
C GLU A 58 3.29 23.04 12.40
N ALA A 59 2.41 24.06 12.40
CA ALA A 59 1.10 23.96 11.79
C ALA A 59 1.18 23.81 10.26
N GLU A 60 2.03 24.60 9.60
CA GLU A 60 2.29 24.49 8.16
C GLU A 60 2.84 23.11 7.80
N GLU A 61 3.80 22.60 8.59
CA GLU A 61 4.36 21.27 8.40
C GLU A 61 3.31 20.17 8.60
N TYR A 62 2.49 20.25 9.65
CA TYR A 62 1.41 19.31 9.91
C TYR A 62 0.42 19.23 8.74
N VAL A 63 0.03 20.38 8.19
CA VAL A 63 -0.86 20.45 7.02
C VAL A 63 -0.17 19.87 5.77
N ARG A 64 1.10 20.20 5.53
CA ARG A 64 1.86 19.68 4.39
C ARG A 64 1.94 18.15 4.43
N ARG A 65 2.34 17.58 5.57
CA ARG A 65 2.41 16.12 5.76
C ARG A 65 1.05 15.45 5.64
N GLY A 66 -0.02 16.11 6.07
CA GLY A 66 -1.39 15.63 5.87
C GLY A 66 -1.78 15.51 4.41
N LYS A 67 -1.43 16.50 3.58
CA LYS A 67 -1.67 16.45 2.13
C LYS A 67 -0.90 15.30 1.48
N GLU A 68 0.39 15.17 1.81
CA GLU A 68 1.25 14.10 1.30
C GLU A 68 0.71 12.70 1.66
N TYR A 69 0.25 12.51 2.91
CA TYR A 69 -0.37 11.25 3.33
C TYR A 69 -1.64 10.93 2.52
N ILE A 70 -2.50 11.93 2.28
CA ILE A 70 -3.74 11.76 1.49
C ILE A 70 -3.39 11.42 0.04
N GLU A 71 -2.46 12.15 -0.57
CA GLU A 71 -2.03 11.91 -1.96
C GLU A 71 -1.48 10.49 -2.15
N ASN A 72 -0.67 10.00 -1.20
CA ASN A 72 -0.16 8.63 -1.23
C ASN A 72 -1.29 7.59 -1.10
N CYS A 73 -2.25 7.81 -0.18
CA CYS A 73 -3.43 6.94 -0.06
C CYS A 73 -4.23 6.87 -1.37
N ASP A 74 -4.48 8.02 -2.00
CA ASP A 74 -5.25 8.10 -3.23
C ASP A 74 -4.55 7.39 -4.39
N GLN A 75 -3.22 7.54 -4.51
CA GLN A 75 -2.43 6.82 -5.52
C GLN A 75 -2.47 5.30 -5.33
N ASP A 76 -2.43 4.83 -4.08
CA ASP A 76 -2.49 3.40 -3.77
C ASP A 76 -3.89 2.84 -4.07
N ILE A 77 -4.95 3.58 -3.74
CA ILE A 77 -6.33 3.22 -4.10
C ILE A 77 -6.47 3.06 -5.62
N LEU A 78 -5.96 4.00 -6.40
CA LEU A 78 -6.00 3.93 -7.87
C LEU A 78 -5.24 2.71 -8.40
N SER A 79 -4.10 2.38 -7.79
CA SER A 79 -3.30 1.22 -8.18
C SER A 79 -4.03 -0.09 -7.88
N ILE A 80 -4.64 -0.21 -6.69
CA ILE A 80 -5.47 -1.36 -6.30
C ILE A 80 -6.67 -1.52 -7.25
N GLN A 81 -7.32 -0.42 -7.62
CA GLN A 81 -8.45 -0.47 -8.56
C GLN A 81 -8.02 -0.97 -9.94
N ARG A 82 -6.86 -0.52 -10.44
CA ARG A 82 -6.32 -0.98 -11.73
C ARG A 82 -6.03 -2.49 -11.71
N GLU A 83 -5.28 -2.96 -10.72
CA GLU A 83 -4.93 -4.38 -10.58
C GLU A 83 -6.18 -5.27 -10.46
N ARG A 84 -7.22 -4.80 -9.75
CA ARG A 84 -8.51 -5.49 -9.68
C ARG A 84 -9.16 -5.61 -11.06
N ASP A 85 -9.18 -4.52 -11.83
CA ASP A 85 -9.84 -4.47 -13.14
C ASP A 85 -9.06 -5.33 -14.16
N ASP A 86 -7.74 -5.29 -14.12
CA ASP A 86 -6.86 -6.15 -14.95
C ASP A 86 -7.12 -7.65 -14.65
N ALA A 87 -7.23 -8.02 -13.37
CA ALA A 87 -7.56 -9.40 -12.98
C ALA A 87 -8.96 -9.82 -13.45
N LEU A 88 -9.94 -8.92 -13.41
CA LEU A 88 -11.28 -9.18 -13.90
C LEU A 88 -11.28 -9.44 -15.42
N ASP A 89 -10.52 -8.65 -16.17
CA ASP A 89 -10.37 -8.80 -17.62
C ASP A 89 -9.70 -10.13 -17.99
N GLU A 90 -8.66 -10.52 -17.25
CA GLU A 90 -7.99 -11.82 -17.42
C GLU A 90 -8.96 -12.98 -17.18
N ILE A 91 -9.70 -12.96 -16.07
CA ILE A 91 -10.71 -13.99 -15.75
C ILE A 91 -11.77 -14.07 -16.84
N ASN A 92 -12.30 -12.93 -17.29
CA ASN A 92 -13.30 -12.88 -18.35
C ASN A 92 -12.73 -13.40 -19.67
N SER A 93 -11.47 -13.12 -19.98
CA SER A 93 -10.78 -13.65 -21.15
C SER A 93 -10.68 -15.18 -21.10
N PHE A 94 -10.25 -15.72 -19.97
CA PHE A 94 -10.17 -17.15 -19.76
C PHE A 94 -11.55 -17.83 -19.88
N ILE A 95 -12.60 -17.25 -19.30
CA ILE A 95 -13.97 -17.78 -19.43
C ILE A 95 -14.41 -17.82 -20.89
N ARG A 96 -14.12 -16.77 -21.67
CA ARG A 96 -14.42 -16.74 -23.11
C ARG A 96 -13.67 -17.84 -23.86
N GLU A 97 -12.38 -18.00 -23.60
CA GLU A 97 -11.56 -19.07 -24.18
C GLU A 97 -12.13 -20.45 -23.86
N TYR A 98 -12.42 -20.71 -22.58
CA TYR A 98 -13.00 -21.97 -22.12
C TYR A 98 -14.34 -22.26 -22.79
N ASN A 99 -15.24 -21.27 -22.85
CA ASN A 99 -16.54 -21.42 -23.50
C ASN A 99 -16.42 -21.69 -25.00
N ASN A 100 -15.48 -21.03 -25.68
CA ASN A 100 -15.20 -21.29 -27.10
C ASN A 100 -14.68 -22.71 -27.30
N PHE A 101 -13.73 -23.14 -26.48
CA PHE A 101 -13.22 -24.52 -26.50
C PHE A 101 -14.35 -25.54 -26.27
N ALA A 102 -15.16 -25.35 -25.23
CA ALA A 102 -16.27 -26.26 -24.91
C ALA A 102 -17.32 -26.34 -26.02
N LYS A 103 -17.54 -25.24 -26.75
CA LYS A 103 -18.54 -25.16 -27.82
C LYS A 103 -18.07 -25.75 -29.14
N TYR A 104 -16.80 -25.53 -29.51
CA TYR A 104 -16.31 -25.85 -30.85
C TYR A 104 -15.25 -26.95 -30.89
N GLY A 105 -14.62 -27.28 -29.76
CA GLY A 105 -13.70 -28.41 -29.64
C GLY A 105 -12.63 -28.45 -30.73
N TYR A 106 -11.65 -27.55 -30.65
CA TYR A 106 -10.59 -27.28 -31.64
C TYR A 106 -11.07 -26.79 -33.01
#